data_AF-A0A9P9PVG2-F1
#
_entry.id   AF-A0A9P9PVG2-F1
#
_cell.length_a   1.000
_cell.length_b   1.000
_cell.length_c   1.000
_cell.angle_alpha   90.00
_cell.angle_beta   90.00
_cell.angle_gamma   90.00
#
_symmetry.space_group_name_H-M   'P 1'
#
loop_
_entity.id
_entity.type
_entity.pdbx_description
1 polymer ?
#
loop_
_entity_poly.entity_id
_entity_poly.type
_entity_poly.pdbx_seq_one_letter_code
_entity_poly.pdbx_strand_id
1 'polypeptide(L)'
;MDSDYDGTASEIDTAMAAESSGGPEKDSLAQAVEKGSCCDIKDLYRLPRADDPKKFYWADDKPKDFGNEEKGKTKKAREAFAVNILHKFNDDKDEWEIHEVRVNSARLQKALETILEGYPGLTQHELKSFSPLFRPLVHQWQIMLDYTDKCEPGTEMFDHLQLFRKVLEPLLEKSFETVDSIQKTGHQRLLTQPKVRCFNIEKKKWENLAVTKLHQIPWAERAFDSLVLAQDEKDLLLALVDRDQFSDGKPFEDFIGAKGQGMIMLLCGPPGVGKTLTAESVAEHLRRPLYKLGAGDLGTSAQYVERNLSKALALCGHFGAVLLIDEADVFMEARSTNNIVRNELVSVFLRLLEYYSGIMILTTNRMRSIDTAFESRVDITLSYNPLTESDRKQVWKNFLATFEEGTVDVSEVDLIKLAKWDFNGRQIKSAIKTAKVLATKKKERLNAKHLGVVLTLRSKALGMMSEEEEKDGLASNGVVTNGF
;
A
#
# COMPACT_ATOMS: atom_id res chain seq x y z
N MET A 1 32.59 38.53 24.88
CA MET A 1 33.57 37.51 25.28
C MET A 1 33.32 36.32 24.38
N ASP A 2 34.02 36.40 23.24
CA ASP A 2 34.49 35.39 22.28
C ASP A 2 33.47 34.31 21.85
N SER A 3 32.73 34.45 20.74
CA SER A 3 33.06 34.53 19.30
C SER A 3 33.33 33.16 18.63
N ASP A 4 32.26 32.58 18.07
CA ASP A 4 31.99 32.46 16.63
C ASP A 4 33.08 32.04 15.61
N TYR A 5 32.59 31.27 14.60
CA TYR A 5 33.13 30.98 13.24
C TYR A 5 34.24 29.91 13.14
N ASP A 6 34.41 29.12 12.07
CA ASP A 6 33.78 28.76 10.79
C ASP A 6 34.81 27.84 10.09
N GLY A 7 34.48 27.12 9.02
CA GLY A 7 35.52 26.59 8.13
C GLY A 7 35.29 25.23 7.48
N THR A 8 34.63 25.30 6.32
CA THR A 8 34.60 24.30 5.26
C THR A 8 35.95 24.05 4.58
N ALA A 9 36.13 22.81 4.10
CA ALA A 9 36.68 22.40 2.80
C ALA A 9 38.19 22.43 2.47
N SER A 10 38.56 21.34 1.78
CA SER A 10 39.60 21.16 0.77
C SER A 10 41.01 20.75 1.22
N GLU A 11 41.48 19.65 0.63
CA GLU A 11 42.84 19.43 0.10
C GLU A 11 42.80 18.05 -0.59
N ILE A 12 42.57 17.99 -1.90
CA ILE A 12 43.55 18.10 -3.01
C ILE A 12 44.45 16.86 -3.11
N ASP A 13 44.28 16.16 -4.23
CA ASP A 13 45.17 15.17 -4.82
C ASP A 13 46.65 15.51 -4.66
N THR A 14 47.47 14.53 -4.28
CA THR A 14 48.85 14.46 -4.78
C THR A 14 49.23 13.00 -4.97
N ALA A 15 49.20 12.56 -6.23
CA ALA A 15 49.92 11.41 -6.70
C ALA A 15 51.42 11.73 -6.74
N MET A 16 52.25 10.90 -6.11
CA MET A 16 53.68 10.80 -6.45
C MET A 16 54.10 9.34 -6.39
N ALA A 17 54.46 8.83 -7.58
CA ALA A 17 55.14 7.57 -7.77
C ALA A 17 56.63 7.72 -7.45
N ALA A 18 57.20 6.72 -6.76
CA ALA A 18 58.63 6.45 -6.77
C ALA A 18 58.83 4.92 -6.70
N GLU A 19 59.53 4.39 -7.70
CA GLU A 19 59.85 2.98 -7.91
C GLU A 19 61.09 2.50 -7.14
N SER A 20 61.29 1.17 -7.17
CA SER A 20 62.45 0.33 -6.81
C SER A 20 62.35 -0.37 -5.44
N SER A 21 62.61 -1.66 -5.25
CA SER A 21 63.03 -2.78 -6.11
C SER A 21 63.00 -4.11 -5.30
N GLY A 22 62.74 -5.26 -5.95
CA GLY A 22 63.12 -6.62 -5.48
C GLY A 22 62.05 -7.53 -4.85
N GLY A 23 61.53 -8.52 -5.58
CA GLY A 23 60.53 -9.54 -5.13
C GLY A 23 61.15 -10.81 -4.48
N PRO A 24 60.51 -12.01 -4.54
CA PRO A 24 59.14 -12.36 -4.94
C PRO A 24 58.40 -13.25 -3.91
N GLU A 25 57.08 -13.12 -3.76
CA GLU A 25 56.22 -14.31 -3.60
C GLU A 25 54.80 -13.94 -4.06
N LYS A 26 54.43 -14.48 -5.22
CA LYS A 26 53.12 -14.35 -5.83
C LYS A 26 52.13 -15.15 -4.99
N ASP A 27 51.50 -14.53 -4.01
CA ASP A 27 50.14 -14.92 -3.66
C ASP A 27 49.25 -14.41 -4.80
N SER A 28 48.90 -15.34 -5.68
CA SER A 28 47.91 -15.14 -6.73
C SER A 28 46.70 -14.40 -6.17
N LEU A 29 46.37 -13.27 -6.78
CA LEU A 29 45.07 -12.63 -6.68
C LEU A 29 43.97 -13.68 -6.73
N ALA A 30 43.47 -14.06 -5.55
CA ALA A 30 42.32 -14.93 -5.42
C ALA A 30 41.17 -14.25 -6.15
N GLN A 31 40.66 -14.93 -7.17
CA GLN A 31 39.54 -14.53 -8.01
C GLN A 31 38.45 -13.85 -7.17
N ALA A 32 37.91 -12.73 -7.66
CA ALA A 32 36.74 -12.12 -7.06
C ALA A 32 35.55 -13.08 -7.22
N VAL A 33 35.35 -13.96 -6.24
CA VAL A 33 34.23 -14.91 -6.23
C VAL A 33 32.96 -14.11 -5.95
N GLU A 34 32.00 -14.20 -6.86
CA GLU A 34 30.70 -13.54 -6.71
C GLU A 34 29.93 -14.17 -5.54
N LYS A 35 29.22 -13.33 -4.78
CA LYS A 35 28.46 -13.75 -3.60
C LYS A 35 27.37 -14.75 -3.99
N GLY A 36 27.32 -15.89 -3.30
CA GLY A 36 26.34 -16.94 -3.53
C GLY A 36 26.45 -17.65 -4.89
N SER A 37 27.60 -17.57 -5.56
CA SER A 37 27.88 -18.25 -6.83
C SER A 37 28.08 -19.76 -6.69
N CYS A 38 28.46 -20.23 -5.50
CA CYS A 38 28.60 -21.66 -5.21
C CYS A 38 27.27 -22.22 -4.67
N CYS A 39 26.67 -23.17 -5.38
CA CYS A 39 25.46 -23.88 -4.96
C CYS A 39 25.77 -24.92 -3.86
N ASP A 40 26.21 -24.43 -2.70
CA ASP A 40 26.52 -25.25 -1.53
C ASP A 40 26.27 -24.44 -0.24
N ILE A 41 26.30 -25.13 0.90
CA ILE A 41 26.09 -24.55 2.23
C ILE A 41 27.41 -24.28 2.94
N LYS A 42 27.38 -23.31 3.87
CA LYS A 42 28.49 -23.11 4.80
C LYS A 42 28.00 -22.90 6.23
N ASP A 43 28.37 -23.83 7.11
CA ASP A 43 28.22 -23.67 8.55
C ASP A 43 29.24 -22.67 9.11
N LEU A 44 28.74 -21.77 9.95
CA LEU A 44 29.52 -20.74 10.64
C LEU A 44 29.15 -20.73 12.12
N TYR A 45 30.16 -20.79 13.00
CA TYR A 45 29.96 -20.90 14.44
C TYR A 45 30.37 -19.62 15.15
N ARG A 46 29.48 -19.05 15.96
CA ARG A 46 29.76 -17.82 16.72
C ARG A 46 30.63 -18.13 17.94
N LEU A 47 31.83 -17.56 17.97
CA LEU A 47 32.75 -17.67 19.10
C LEU A 47 33.08 -16.29 19.67
N PRO A 48 33.16 -16.14 21.01
CA PRO A 48 33.70 -14.94 21.62
C PRO A 48 35.17 -14.79 21.25
N ARG A 49 35.65 -13.56 21.13
CA ARG A 49 37.09 -13.34 20.96
C ARG A 49 37.81 -13.45 22.31
N ALA A 50 39.07 -13.88 22.25
CA ALA A 50 39.91 -13.99 23.44
C ALA A 50 40.29 -12.62 24.04
N ASP A 51 40.36 -11.58 23.20
CA ASP A 51 40.72 -10.21 23.59
C ASP A 51 39.57 -9.43 24.24
N ASP A 52 38.33 -9.65 23.78
CA ASP A 52 37.13 -9.00 24.29
C ASP A 52 35.94 -9.98 24.22
N PRO A 53 35.47 -10.52 25.36
CA PRO A 53 34.36 -11.46 25.41
C PRO A 53 33.03 -10.88 24.88
N LYS A 54 32.90 -9.55 24.77
CA LYS A 54 31.71 -8.91 24.19
C LYS A 54 31.74 -8.91 22.66
N LYS A 55 32.91 -9.11 22.05
CA LYS A 55 33.08 -9.23 20.61
C LYS A 55 33.15 -10.70 20.21
N PHE A 56 32.68 -10.99 19.01
CA PHE A 56 32.65 -12.34 18.49
C PHE A 56 33.18 -12.39 17.06
N TYR A 57 33.56 -13.58 16.63
CA TYR A 57 33.89 -13.89 15.26
C TYR A 57 33.14 -15.16 14.82
N TRP A 58 33.11 -15.37 13.50
CA TRP A 58 32.54 -16.59 12.91
C TRP A 58 33.67 -17.54 12.56
N ALA A 59 33.64 -18.75 13.11
CA ALA A 59 34.53 -19.85 12.78
C ALA A 59 33.91 -20.74 11.70
N ASP A 60 34.75 -21.34 10.86
CA ASP A 60 34.33 -22.17 9.73
C ASP A 60 34.03 -23.63 10.11
N ASP A 61 34.50 -24.06 11.28
CA ASP A 61 34.43 -25.43 11.78
C ASP A 61 33.79 -25.46 13.16
N LYS A 62 33.09 -26.57 13.46
CA LYS A 62 32.43 -26.74 14.75
C LYS A 62 33.49 -26.79 15.87
N PRO A 63 33.48 -25.85 16.82
CA PRO A 63 34.51 -25.77 17.85
C PRO A 63 34.45 -27.01 18.75
N LYS A 64 35.61 -27.62 19.01
CA LYS A 64 35.75 -28.71 20.00
C LYS A 64 35.97 -28.17 21.42
N ASP A 65 36.69 -27.06 21.53
CA ASP A 65 36.97 -26.33 22.78
C ASP A 65 36.84 -24.81 22.55
N PHE A 66 36.43 -24.06 23.57
CA PHE A 66 36.38 -22.60 23.52
C PHE A 66 37.81 -22.03 23.62
N GLY A 67 38.31 -21.37 22.57
CA GLY A 67 39.47 -20.48 22.70
C GLY A 67 40.65 -20.66 21.74
N ASN A 68 40.62 -21.59 20.79
CA ASN A 68 41.63 -21.62 19.73
C ASN A 68 41.15 -20.84 18.49
N GLU A 69 41.76 -19.67 18.24
CA GLU A 69 41.57 -18.91 17.01
C GLU A 69 42.27 -19.64 15.85
N GLU A 70 41.53 -20.49 15.13
CA GLU A 70 41.98 -20.97 13.84
C GLU A 70 41.79 -19.89 12.77
N LYS A 71 42.79 -19.73 11.88
CA LYS A 71 42.72 -18.81 10.73
C LYS A 71 41.68 -19.32 9.73
N GLY A 72 40.43 -18.93 9.93
CA GLY A 72 39.32 -19.24 9.03
C GLY A 72 39.43 -18.56 7.66
N LYS A 73 38.57 -18.99 6.73
CA LYS A 73 38.43 -18.42 5.39
C LYS A 73 38.10 -16.93 5.46
N THR A 74 38.52 -16.17 4.44
CA THR A 74 38.19 -14.75 4.34
C THR A 74 36.66 -14.56 4.24
N LYS A 75 36.17 -13.39 4.69
CA LYS A 75 34.74 -13.04 4.59
C LYS A 75 34.18 -13.26 3.17
N LYS A 76 34.92 -12.87 2.13
CA LYS A 76 34.52 -13.07 0.73
C LYS A 76 34.37 -14.54 0.36
N ALA A 77 35.27 -15.41 0.81
CA ALA A 77 35.19 -16.84 0.55
C ALA A 77 34.00 -17.51 1.26
N ARG A 78 33.57 -17.00 2.42
CA ARG A 78 32.37 -17.46 3.12
C ARG A 78 31.07 -16.99 2.46
N GLU A 79 31.09 -15.82 1.83
CA GLU A 79 29.94 -15.27 1.13
C GLU A 79 29.74 -15.88 -0.26
N ALA A 80 30.71 -16.63 -0.79
CA ALA A 80 30.60 -17.37 -2.05
C ALA A 80 29.53 -18.47 -2.02
N PHE A 81 29.26 -19.06 -0.85
CA PHE A 81 28.27 -20.12 -0.67
C PHE A 81 26.84 -19.56 -0.75
N ALA A 82 25.95 -20.30 -1.40
CA ALA A 82 24.56 -19.91 -1.63
C ALA A 82 23.79 -19.67 -0.34
N VAL A 83 24.05 -20.50 0.69
CA VAL A 83 23.37 -20.46 1.98
C VAL A 83 24.39 -20.61 3.11
N ASN A 84 24.39 -19.68 4.06
CA ASN A 84 25.21 -19.77 5.27
C ASN A 84 24.32 -20.11 6.47
N ILE A 85 24.69 -21.15 7.22
CA ILE A 85 23.99 -21.56 8.43
C ILE A 85 24.80 -21.06 9.63
N LEU A 86 24.26 -20.09 10.34
CA LEU A 86 24.94 -19.45 11.46
C LEU A 86 24.47 -20.10 12.76
N HIS A 87 25.42 -20.66 13.50
CA HIS A 87 25.20 -21.36 14.75
C HIS A 87 25.64 -20.50 15.93
N LYS A 88 24.86 -20.54 17.01
CA LYS A 88 25.20 -19.94 18.29
C LYS A 88 25.09 -21.01 19.38
N PHE A 89 26.07 -21.05 20.26
CA PHE A 89 26.01 -21.93 21.42
C PHE A 89 24.93 -21.46 22.40
N ASN A 90 24.12 -22.41 22.87
CA ASN A 90 23.10 -22.19 23.89
C ASN A 90 23.62 -22.76 25.22
N ASP A 91 24.05 -21.87 26.12
CA ASP A 91 24.63 -22.24 27.42
C ASP A 91 23.66 -23.03 28.30
N ASP A 92 22.35 -22.77 28.19
CA ASP A 92 21.33 -23.44 29.00
C ASP A 92 21.10 -24.90 28.58
N LYS A 93 21.35 -25.20 27.30
CA LYS A 93 21.13 -26.53 26.71
C LYS A 93 22.41 -27.31 26.44
N ASP A 94 23.57 -26.66 26.60
CA ASP A 94 24.89 -27.22 26.26
C ASP A 94 24.99 -27.69 24.80
N GLU A 95 24.32 -26.99 23.89
CA GLU A 95 24.20 -27.39 22.48
C GLU A 95 24.35 -26.21 21.51
N TRP A 96 24.83 -26.51 20.29
CA TRP A 96 24.86 -25.54 19.19
C TRP A 96 23.49 -25.48 18.52
N GLU A 97 22.88 -24.30 18.54
CA GLU A 97 21.61 -24.05 17.88
C GLU A 97 21.81 -23.15 16.66
N ILE A 98 20.98 -23.38 15.64
CA ILE A 98 20.93 -22.48 14.49
C ILE A 98 20.34 -21.16 14.96
N HIS A 99 21.10 -20.09 14.78
CA HIS A 99 20.71 -18.72 15.09
C HIS A 99 20.07 -18.03 13.88
N GLU A 100 20.61 -18.29 12.68
CA GLU A 100 20.20 -17.64 11.45
C GLU A 100 20.57 -18.51 10.24
N VAL A 101 19.69 -18.59 9.26
CA VAL A 101 19.96 -19.11 7.92
C VAL A 101 20.01 -17.92 6.98
N ARG A 102 21.18 -17.65 6.42
CA ARG A 102 21.43 -16.50 5.54
C ARG A 102 21.48 -16.94 4.08
N VAL A 103 20.70 -16.29 3.24
CA VAL A 103 20.63 -16.55 1.79
C VAL A 103 21.54 -15.55 1.08
N ASN A 104 22.64 -16.02 0.50
CA ASN A 104 23.59 -15.20 -0.25
C ASN A 104 23.33 -15.24 -1.76
N SER A 105 22.74 -16.33 -2.27
CA SER A 105 22.43 -16.47 -3.69
C SER A 105 21.38 -15.44 -4.13
N ALA A 106 21.73 -14.59 -5.10
CA ALA A 106 20.82 -13.62 -5.70
C ALA A 106 19.62 -14.31 -6.40
N ARG A 107 19.84 -15.51 -6.95
CA ARG A 107 18.79 -16.31 -7.61
C ARG A 107 17.75 -16.77 -6.57
N LEU A 108 18.21 -17.30 -5.43
CA LEU A 108 17.32 -17.66 -4.33
C LEU A 108 16.58 -16.46 -3.77
N GLN A 109 17.26 -15.32 -3.61
CA GLN A 109 16.60 -14.09 -3.16
C GLN A 109 15.45 -13.71 -4.12
N LYS A 110 15.70 -13.75 -5.43
CA LYS A 110 14.67 -13.48 -6.45
C LYS A 110 13.50 -14.47 -6.41
N ALA A 111 13.77 -15.76 -6.21
CA ALA A 111 12.70 -16.74 -6.05
C ALA A 111 11.89 -16.50 -4.76
N LEU A 112 12.57 -16.18 -3.66
CA LEU A 112 11.94 -15.88 -2.38
C LEU A 112 11.12 -14.59 -2.39
N GLU A 113 11.50 -13.59 -3.19
CA GLU A 113 10.69 -12.39 -3.45
C GLU A 113 9.31 -12.77 -4.01
N THR A 114 9.26 -13.72 -4.97
CA THR A 114 7.99 -14.21 -5.53
C THR A 114 7.25 -15.13 -4.55
N ILE A 115 7.94 -16.06 -3.89
CA ILE A 115 7.32 -17.04 -2.99
C ILE A 115 6.72 -16.37 -1.74
N LEU A 116 7.39 -15.33 -1.23
CA LEU A 116 6.99 -14.60 -0.01
C LEU A 116 6.32 -13.27 -0.34
N GLU A 117 5.90 -13.07 -1.59
CA GLU A 117 5.21 -11.86 -2.02
C GLU A 117 3.96 -11.62 -1.16
N GLY A 118 3.83 -10.41 -0.60
CA GLY A 118 2.71 -10.04 0.27
C GLY A 118 2.72 -10.66 1.66
N TYR A 119 3.78 -11.37 2.07
CA TYR A 119 3.86 -11.92 3.42
C TYR A 119 3.98 -10.80 4.48
N PRO A 120 3.10 -10.73 5.51
CA PRO A 120 3.09 -9.62 6.47
C PRO A 120 4.38 -9.49 7.29
N GLY A 121 4.93 -8.27 7.36
CA GLY A 121 6.09 -7.95 8.18
C GLY A 121 7.43 -8.46 7.63
N LEU A 122 7.50 -8.71 6.33
CA LEU A 122 8.73 -9.04 5.63
C LEU A 122 9.06 -7.93 4.61
N THR A 123 10.21 -7.30 4.76
CA THR A 123 10.77 -6.35 3.80
C THR A 123 11.80 -7.02 2.90
N GLN A 124 12.14 -6.42 1.75
CA GLN A 124 13.17 -6.95 0.84
C GLN A 124 14.54 -7.17 1.52
N HIS A 125 14.85 -6.40 2.57
CA HIS A 125 16.07 -6.57 3.36
C HIS A 125 16.03 -7.82 4.27
N GLU A 126 14.85 -8.24 4.70
CA GLU A 126 14.65 -9.39 5.58
C GLU A 126 14.62 -10.73 4.82
N LEU A 127 14.50 -10.71 3.49
CA LEU A 127 14.59 -11.90 2.62
C LEU A 127 15.98 -12.55 2.59
N LYS A 128 16.99 -11.88 3.15
CA LYS A 128 18.38 -12.33 3.16
C LYS A 128 18.71 -13.21 4.36
N SER A 129 17.86 -13.23 5.39
CA SER A 129 18.17 -13.90 6.66
C SER A 129 16.90 -14.37 7.36
N PHE A 130 16.84 -15.65 7.71
CA PHE A 130 15.72 -16.25 8.41
C PHE A 130 16.19 -16.81 9.76
N SER A 131 15.47 -16.49 10.83
CA SER A 131 15.77 -16.98 12.17
C SER A 131 14.78 -18.06 12.62
N PRO A 132 15.14 -18.86 13.65
CA PRO A 132 14.30 -19.95 14.16
C PRO A 132 12.85 -19.60 14.44
N LEU A 133 12.06 -20.68 14.40
CA LEU A 133 10.66 -20.81 14.05
C LEU A 133 10.35 -20.57 12.57
N PHE A 134 11.23 -19.91 11.81
CA PHE A 134 11.20 -19.85 10.34
C PHE A 134 9.80 -19.56 9.76
N ARG A 135 9.02 -18.72 10.44
CA ARG A 135 7.57 -18.58 10.22
C ARG A 135 7.17 -18.33 8.75
N PRO A 136 7.85 -17.44 8.00
CA PRO A 136 7.50 -17.21 6.60
C PRO A 136 7.64 -18.48 5.75
N LEU A 137 8.69 -19.26 6.01
CA LEU A 137 9.01 -20.49 5.28
C LEU A 137 8.06 -21.63 5.66
N VAL A 138 7.60 -21.69 6.91
CA VAL A 138 6.57 -22.66 7.34
C VAL A 138 5.23 -22.32 6.68
N HIS A 139 4.81 -21.05 6.71
CA HIS A 139 3.51 -20.63 6.21
C HIS A 139 3.39 -20.73 4.69
N GLN A 140 4.47 -20.44 3.96
CA GLN A 140 4.52 -20.48 2.49
C GLN A 140 5.24 -21.72 1.95
N TRP A 141 5.38 -22.77 2.76
CA TRP A 141 6.08 -23.99 2.35
C TRP A 141 5.49 -24.60 1.07
N GLN A 142 4.16 -24.69 0.98
CA GLN A 142 3.51 -25.24 -0.20
C GLN A 142 3.74 -24.38 -1.44
N ILE A 143 3.72 -23.05 -1.32
CA ILE A 143 4.01 -22.13 -2.44
C ILE A 143 5.45 -22.34 -2.93
N MET A 144 6.40 -22.54 -2.00
CA MET A 144 7.79 -22.84 -2.34
C MET A 144 7.93 -24.16 -3.11
N LEU A 145 7.21 -25.21 -2.70
CA LEU A 145 7.18 -26.49 -3.42
C LEU A 145 6.60 -26.31 -4.83
N ASP A 146 5.43 -25.67 -4.94
CA ASP A 146 4.76 -25.43 -6.21
C ASP A 146 5.61 -24.55 -7.15
N TYR A 147 6.37 -23.60 -6.62
CA TYR A 147 7.32 -22.79 -7.40
C TYR A 147 8.50 -23.61 -7.90
N THR A 148 9.05 -24.49 -7.04
CA THR A 148 10.17 -25.35 -7.38
C THR A 148 9.78 -26.37 -8.47
N ASP A 149 8.56 -26.92 -8.40
CA ASP A 149 8.04 -27.88 -9.36
C ASP A 149 7.78 -27.26 -10.75
N LYS A 150 7.58 -25.94 -10.82
CA LYS A 150 7.45 -25.19 -12.09
C LYS A 150 8.80 -24.90 -12.74
N CYS A 151 9.90 -25.00 -12.01
CA CYS A 151 11.23 -24.73 -12.52
C CYS A 151 11.76 -25.93 -13.32
N GLU A 152 12.45 -25.67 -14.43
CA GLU A 152 13.06 -26.73 -15.24
C GLU A 152 14.19 -27.42 -14.44
N PRO A 153 14.17 -28.77 -14.32
CA PRO A 153 15.22 -29.51 -13.64
C PRO A 153 16.59 -29.30 -14.27
N GLY A 154 17.63 -29.14 -13.44
CA GLY A 154 19.02 -28.93 -13.88
C GLY A 154 19.36 -27.48 -14.25
N THR A 155 18.44 -26.54 -14.04
CA THR A 155 18.76 -25.10 -14.04
C THR A 155 19.43 -24.69 -12.73
N GLU A 156 20.31 -23.70 -12.76
CA GLU A 156 20.94 -23.18 -11.53
C GLU A 156 19.91 -22.71 -10.49
N MET A 157 18.76 -22.15 -10.93
CA MET A 157 17.68 -21.76 -10.03
C MET A 157 17.10 -22.99 -9.31
N PHE A 158 16.81 -24.06 -10.06
CA PHE A 158 16.30 -25.31 -9.51
C PHE A 158 17.28 -25.92 -8.50
N ASP A 159 18.57 -26.00 -8.84
CA ASP A 159 19.58 -26.59 -7.96
C ASP A 159 19.70 -25.83 -6.64
N HIS A 160 19.69 -24.49 -6.71
CA HIS A 160 19.72 -23.64 -5.53
C HIS A 160 18.45 -23.80 -4.68
N LEU A 161 17.26 -23.89 -5.28
CA LEU A 161 15.99 -24.11 -4.55
C LEU A 161 15.97 -25.48 -3.87
N GLN A 162 16.48 -26.52 -4.55
CA GLN A 162 16.60 -27.86 -3.97
C GLN A 162 17.59 -27.89 -2.81
N LEU A 163 18.74 -27.20 -2.94
CA LEU A 163 19.68 -27.02 -1.84
C LEU A 163 19.00 -26.35 -0.64
N PHE A 164 18.28 -25.26 -0.87
CA PHE A 164 17.60 -24.52 0.19
C PHE A 164 16.50 -25.35 0.86
N ARG A 165 15.70 -26.09 0.07
CA ARG A 165 14.73 -27.05 0.58
C ARG A 165 15.38 -28.10 1.48
N LYS A 166 16.47 -28.72 1.02
CA LYS A 166 17.21 -29.75 1.76
C LYS A 166 17.73 -29.24 3.11
N VAL A 167 18.11 -27.97 3.19
CA VAL A 167 18.51 -27.32 4.46
C VAL A 167 17.31 -27.11 5.38
N LEU A 168 16.18 -26.66 4.85
CA LEU A 168 15.02 -26.29 5.65
C LEU A 168 14.18 -27.47 6.12
N GLU A 169 13.99 -28.50 5.29
CA GLU A 169 13.12 -29.65 5.58
C GLU A 169 13.36 -30.25 6.99
N PRO A 170 14.59 -30.58 7.42
CA PRO A 170 14.83 -31.07 8.79
C PRO A 170 14.61 -30.00 9.88
N LEU A 171 14.78 -28.72 9.55
CA LEU A 171 14.57 -27.62 10.50
C LEU A 171 13.08 -27.34 10.75
N LEU A 172 12.25 -27.65 9.76
CA LEU A 172 10.82 -27.39 9.78
C LEU A 172 9.98 -28.60 10.20
N GLU A 173 10.55 -29.81 10.20
CA GLU A 173 9.88 -31.08 10.53
C GLU A 173 9.04 -30.99 11.81
N LYS A 174 9.66 -30.58 12.93
CA LYS A 174 8.96 -30.39 14.21
C LYS A 174 7.82 -29.37 14.14
N SER A 175 7.99 -28.33 13.32
CA SER A 175 6.95 -27.32 13.11
C SER A 175 5.78 -27.91 12.33
N PHE A 176 6.04 -28.72 11.30
CA PHE A 176 5.02 -29.41 10.52
C PHE A 176 4.27 -30.46 11.35
N GLU A 177 4.97 -31.25 12.16
CA GLU A 177 4.34 -32.17 13.13
C GLU A 177 3.41 -31.43 14.10
N THR A 178 3.85 -30.27 14.58
CA THR A 178 3.05 -29.43 15.46
C THR A 178 1.79 -28.93 14.74
N VAL A 179 1.93 -28.43 13.50
CA VAL A 179 0.79 -27.97 12.68
C VAL A 179 -0.19 -29.11 12.38
N ASP A 180 0.29 -30.28 11.99
CA ASP A 180 -0.54 -31.46 11.73
C ASP A 180 -1.28 -31.93 13.00
N SER A 181 -0.59 -31.96 14.14
CA SER A 181 -1.19 -32.24 15.44
C SER A 181 -2.27 -31.23 15.84
N ILE A 182 -2.04 -29.93 15.59
CA ILE A 182 -3.03 -28.86 15.79
C ILE A 182 -4.26 -29.10 14.92
N GLN A 183 -4.08 -29.49 13.66
CA GLN A 183 -5.17 -29.72 12.72
C GLN A 183 -5.98 -30.96 13.08
N LYS A 184 -5.33 -32.05 13.50
CA LYS A 184 -5.98 -33.31 13.88
C LYS A 184 -6.70 -33.24 15.23
N THR A 185 -6.02 -32.73 16.26
CA THR A 185 -6.55 -32.79 17.64
C THR A 185 -7.28 -31.52 18.07
N GLY A 186 -6.93 -30.36 17.51
CA GLY A 186 -7.46 -29.07 17.95
C GLY A 186 -7.05 -28.64 19.37
N HIS A 187 -6.44 -29.50 20.19
CA HIS A 187 -6.11 -29.22 21.59
C HIS A 187 -5.18 -28.02 21.75
N GLN A 188 -4.16 -27.93 20.90
CA GLN A 188 -3.24 -26.80 20.92
C GLN A 188 -3.91 -25.47 20.52
N ARG A 189 -5.03 -25.50 19.77
CA ARG A 189 -5.82 -24.27 19.51
C ARG A 189 -6.39 -23.68 20.81
N LEU A 190 -6.65 -24.50 21.82
CA LEU A 190 -7.10 -24.04 23.15
C LEU A 190 -6.03 -23.22 23.88
N LEU A 191 -4.75 -23.41 23.53
CA LEU A 191 -3.62 -22.66 24.09
C LEU A 191 -3.33 -21.38 23.31
N THR A 192 -3.93 -21.19 22.13
CA THR A 192 -3.71 -20.01 21.28
C THR A 192 -4.61 -18.85 21.68
N GLN A 193 -4.17 -17.61 21.40
CA GLN A 193 -5.02 -16.45 21.59
C GLN A 193 -6.15 -16.44 20.54
N PRO A 194 -7.43 -16.48 20.95
CA PRO A 194 -8.56 -16.49 20.00
C PRO A 194 -8.80 -15.12 19.35
N LYS A 195 -7.98 -14.12 19.70
CA LYS A 195 -8.07 -12.75 19.22
C LYS A 195 -6.74 -12.29 18.65
N VAL A 196 -6.81 -11.50 17.60
CA VAL A 196 -5.66 -10.84 16.97
C VAL A 196 -5.89 -9.33 16.99
N ARG A 197 -4.81 -8.56 17.15
CA ARG A 197 -4.87 -7.11 17.12
C ARG A 197 -4.88 -6.64 15.67
N CYS A 198 -5.96 -5.99 15.25
CA CYS A 198 -6.15 -5.49 13.89
C CYS A 198 -6.38 -3.98 13.90
N PHE A 199 -6.02 -3.30 12.82
CA PHE A 199 -6.40 -1.91 12.61
C PHE A 199 -7.75 -1.85 11.89
N ASN A 200 -8.75 -1.28 12.55
CA ASN A 200 -10.06 -1.03 11.95
C ASN A 200 -9.98 0.23 11.09
N ILE A 201 -10.04 0.07 9.76
CA ILE A 201 -9.86 1.17 8.80
C ILE A 201 -11.00 2.20 8.85
N GLU A 202 -12.23 1.76 9.11
CA GLU A 202 -13.40 2.64 9.20
C GLU A 202 -13.37 3.50 10.47
N LYS A 203 -13.05 2.88 11.61
CA LYS A 203 -12.97 3.58 12.90
C LYS A 203 -11.61 4.22 13.18
N LYS A 204 -10.60 3.91 12.35
CA LYS A 204 -9.21 4.39 12.44
C LYS A 204 -8.55 4.08 13.79
N LYS A 205 -8.83 2.89 14.34
CA LYS A 205 -8.37 2.46 15.69
C LYS A 205 -7.91 1.00 15.69
N TRP A 206 -6.97 0.70 16.56
CA TRP A 206 -6.55 -0.68 16.84
C TRP A 206 -7.57 -1.38 17.75
N GLU A 207 -8.06 -2.54 17.32
CA GLU A 207 -9.06 -3.35 18.04
C GLU A 207 -8.59 -4.81 18.10
N ASN A 208 -9.01 -5.57 19.11
CA ASN A 208 -8.75 -7.01 19.20
C ASN A 208 -9.94 -7.77 18.63
N LEU A 209 -9.76 -8.39 17.47
CA LEU A 209 -10.80 -9.10 16.73
C LEU A 209 -10.68 -10.61 16.89
N ALA A 210 -11.80 -11.31 16.95
CA ALA A 210 -11.82 -12.75 17.03
C ALA A 210 -11.33 -13.37 15.70
N VAL A 211 -10.33 -14.24 15.77
CA VAL A 211 -9.74 -14.90 14.58
C VAL A 211 -10.80 -15.66 13.78
N THR A 212 -11.76 -16.28 14.48
CA THR A 212 -12.90 -17.01 13.90
C THR A 212 -13.86 -16.17 13.04
N LYS A 213 -13.76 -14.84 13.09
CA LYS A 213 -14.60 -13.92 12.31
C LYS A 213 -13.86 -13.29 11.13
N LEU A 214 -12.58 -13.61 10.95
CA LEU A 214 -11.81 -13.17 9.81
C LEU A 214 -12.17 -14.01 8.58
N HIS A 215 -12.36 -13.36 7.44
CA HIS A 215 -12.57 -13.98 6.15
C HIS A 215 -11.88 -13.15 5.08
N GLN A 216 -11.69 -13.73 3.89
CA GLN A 216 -11.19 -12.98 2.74
C GLN A 216 -12.17 -11.87 2.36
N ILE A 217 -11.64 -10.74 1.91
CA ILE A 217 -12.45 -9.59 1.49
C ILE A 217 -13.12 -9.94 0.15
N PRO A 218 -14.46 -9.84 0.04
CA PRO A 218 -15.16 -10.01 -1.23
C PRO A 218 -15.01 -8.73 -2.07
N TRP A 219 -14.05 -8.72 -2.99
CA TRP A 219 -13.78 -7.58 -3.88
C TRP A 219 -14.85 -7.45 -4.98
N ALA A 220 -15.22 -6.22 -5.32
CA ALA A 220 -16.18 -5.88 -6.35
C ALA A 220 -15.51 -5.74 -7.72
N GLU A 221 -15.26 -6.86 -8.40
CA GLU A 221 -14.48 -6.91 -9.66
C GLU A 221 -15.03 -6.02 -10.78
N ARG A 222 -16.34 -5.77 -10.82
CA ARG A 222 -17.00 -4.90 -11.84
C ARG A 222 -17.22 -3.47 -11.39
N ALA A 223 -16.66 -3.05 -10.25
CA ALA A 223 -16.85 -1.70 -9.73
C ALA A 223 -16.34 -0.65 -10.75
N PHE A 224 -15.16 -0.88 -11.33
CA PHE A 224 -14.55 0.02 -12.29
C PHE A 224 -15.34 0.14 -13.60
N ASP A 225 -15.87 -0.96 -14.12
CA ASP A 225 -16.71 -0.97 -15.33
C ASP A 225 -17.97 -0.10 -15.18
N SER A 226 -18.50 -0.01 -13.95
CA SER A 226 -19.71 0.73 -13.63
C SER A 226 -19.52 2.26 -13.60
N LEU A 227 -18.28 2.74 -13.66
CA LEU A 227 -17.98 4.16 -13.74
C LEU A 227 -18.46 4.74 -15.08
N VAL A 228 -19.09 5.91 -15.03
CA VAL A 228 -19.50 6.64 -16.24
C VAL A 228 -18.43 7.70 -16.51
N LEU A 229 -17.42 7.30 -17.27
CA LEU A 229 -16.27 8.10 -17.71
C LEU A 229 -16.00 7.75 -19.19
N ALA A 230 -15.32 8.65 -19.91
CA ALA A 230 -14.91 8.35 -21.27
C ALA A 230 -13.92 7.16 -21.29
N GLN A 231 -13.92 6.37 -22.37
CA GLN A 231 -13.09 5.17 -22.43
C GLN A 231 -11.60 5.51 -22.32
N ASP A 232 -11.15 6.57 -23.01
CA ASP A 232 -9.75 7.02 -22.95
C ASP A 232 -9.33 7.44 -21.52
N GLU A 233 -10.24 8.05 -20.75
CA GLU A 233 -9.98 8.42 -19.35
C GLU A 233 -9.88 7.19 -18.44
N LYS A 234 -10.72 6.17 -18.69
CA LYS A 234 -10.66 4.89 -17.97
C LYS A 234 -9.37 4.14 -18.26
N ASP A 235 -8.97 4.08 -19.53
CA ASP A 235 -7.77 3.39 -19.96
C ASP A 235 -6.51 4.07 -19.38
N LEU A 236 -6.48 5.41 -19.37
CA LEU A 236 -5.42 6.17 -18.73
C LEU A 236 -5.38 5.92 -17.21
N LEU A 237 -6.52 5.92 -16.53
CA LEU A 237 -6.60 5.61 -15.11
C LEU A 237 -6.06 4.21 -14.81
N LEU A 238 -6.47 3.19 -15.56
CA LEU A 238 -5.99 1.82 -15.38
C LEU A 238 -4.49 1.72 -15.62
N ALA A 239 -3.98 2.30 -16.71
CA ALA A 239 -2.56 2.29 -17.02
C ALA A 239 -1.70 2.93 -15.92
N LEU A 240 -2.19 4.01 -15.31
CA LEU A 240 -1.52 4.68 -14.20
C LEU A 240 -1.55 3.83 -12.93
N VAL A 241 -2.72 3.31 -12.57
CA VAL A 241 -2.94 2.55 -11.34
C VAL A 241 -2.24 1.18 -11.37
N ASP A 242 -2.18 0.54 -12.53
CA ASP A 242 -1.52 -0.76 -12.74
C ASP A 242 -0.01 -0.63 -13.04
N ARG A 243 0.59 0.55 -12.82
CA ARG A 243 2.02 0.81 -13.04
C ARG A 243 2.94 -0.25 -12.43
N ASP A 244 2.61 -0.75 -11.23
CA ASP A 244 3.38 -1.79 -10.54
C ASP A 244 3.40 -3.11 -11.33
N GLN A 245 2.32 -3.42 -12.08
CA GLN A 245 2.20 -4.63 -12.90
C GLN A 245 2.96 -4.52 -14.24
N PHE A 246 3.13 -3.30 -14.74
CA PHE A 246 3.78 -3.04 -16.04
C PHE A 246 5.24 -2.59 -15.94
N SER A 247 5.75 -2.30 -14.74
CA SER A 247 7.16 -2.02 -14.57
C SER A 247 7.94 -3.34 -14.57
N ASP A 248 8.78 -3.58 -15.57
CA ASP A 248 9.74 -4.70 -15.64
C ASP A 248 10.86 -4.55 -14.57
N GLY A 249 10.49 -4.37 -13.31
CA GLY A 249 11.41 -4.23 -12.18
C GLY A 249 12.29 -2.98 -12.20
N LYS A 250 12.00 -1.99 -13.05
CA LYS A 250 12.68 -0.68 -13.04
C LYS A 250 11.70 0.44 -12.70
N PRO A 251 11.70 0.93 -11.46
CA PRO A 251 11.00 2.17 -11.15
C PRO A 251 11.60 3.29 -12.00
N PHE A 252 10.76 4.16 -12.57
CA PHE A 252 11.19 5.44 -13.11
C PHE A 252 11.65 6.28 -11.91
N GLU A 253 12.94 6.22 -11.59
CA GLU A 253 13.53 6.98 -10.50
C GLU A 253 13.90 8.38 -11.00
N ASP A 254 13.37 9.39 -10.33
CA ASP A 254 13.91 10.74 -10.40
C ASP A 254 15.35 10.74 -9.83
N PHE A 255 16.17 11.74 -10.15
CA PHE A 255 17.61 11.79 -9.84
C PHE A 255 17.96 11.68 -8.33
N ILE A 256 16.96 11.70 -7.45
CA ILE A 256 17.04 11.53 -6.00
C ILE A 256 16.09 10.38 -5.61
N GLY A 257 16.65 9.25 -5.17
CA GLY A 257 15.97 7.96 -4.94
C GLY A 257 14.95 7.87 -3.80
N ALA A 258 14.17 8.92 -3.57
CA ALA A 258 13.05 8.93 -2.60
C ALA A 258 11.93 9.91 -2.96
N LYS A 259 12.06 10.72 -4.03
CA LYS A 259 11.05 11.71 -4.45
C LYS A 259 10.28 11.20 -5.66
N GLY A 260 8.96 11.44 -5.67
CA GLY A 260 8.11 11.21 -6.85
C GLY A 260 7.79 9.75 -7.19
N GLN A 261 7.98 8.80 -6.26
CA GLN A 261 7.61 7.40 -6.50
C GLN A 261 6.11 7.10 -6.29
N GLY A 262 5.40 7.93 -5.53
CA GLY A 262 3.95 7.79 -5.33
C GLY A 262 3.14 8.32 -6.50
N MET A 263 1.84 8.01 -6.49
CA MET A 263 0.87 8.48 -7.47
C MET A 263 -0.19 9.32 -6.78
N ILE A 264 -0.31 10.58 -7.17
CA ILE A 264 -1.28 11.53 -6.65
C ILE A 264 -2.26 11.91 -7.76
N MET A 265 -3.51 11.51 -7.58
CA MET A 265 -4.60 11.84 -8.48
C MET A 265 -5.50 12.91 -7.87
N LEU A 266 -5.88 13.91 -8.66
CA LEU A 266 -6.84 14.92 -8.27
C LEU A 266 -8.15 14.76 -9.05
N LEU A 267 -9.25 14.54 -8.34
CA LEU A 267 -10.60 14.43 -8.90
C LEU A 267 -11.37 15.72 -8.63
N CYS A 268 -11.66 16.48 -9.68
CA CYS A 268 -12.31 17.79 -9.62
C CYS A 268 -13.70 17.74 -10.26
N GLY A 269 -14.71 18.37 -9.66
CA GLY A 269 -15.99 18.59 -10.35
C GLY A 269 -17.18 18.77 -9.41
N PRO A 270 -18.41 18.89 -9.94
CA PRO A 270 -19.61 19.10 -9.14
C PRO A 270 -19.88 17.98 -8.12
N PRO A 271 -20.67 18.22 -7.07
CA PRO A 271 -21.05 17.17 -6.12
C PRO A 271 -21.92 16.10 -6.80
N GLY A 272 -21.67 14.83 -6.47
CA GLY A 272 -22.52 13.70 -6.89
C GLY A 272 -22.27 13.14 -8.30
N VAL A 273 -21.16 13.50 -8.94
CA VAL A 273 -20.74 13.01 -10.29
C VAL A 273 -19.85 11.76 -10.26
N GLY A 274 -19.58 11.18 -9.10
CA GLY A 274 -18.85 9.91 -8.99
C GLY A 274 -17.39 9.99 -8.55
N LYS A 275 -16.84 11.15 -8.19
CA LYS A 275 -15.45 11.30 -7.72
C LYS A 275 -15.03 10.27 -6.64
N THR A 276 -15.78 10.21 -5.54
CA THR A 276 -15.54 9.24 -4.45
C THR A 276 -15.70 7.80 -4.92
N LEU A 277 -16.63 7.54 -5.85
CA LEU A 277 -16.85 6.20 -6.41
C LEU A 277 -15.68 5.76 -7.29
N THR A 278 -15.04 6.68 -8.01
CA THR A 278 -13.81 6.40 -8.76
C THR A 278 -12.71 5.92 -7.82
N ALA A 279 -12.51 6.59 -6.69
CA ALA A 279 -11.53 6.17 -5.69
C ALA A 279 -11.84 4.79 -5.09
N GLU A 280 -13.11 4.51 -4.80
CA GLU A 280 -13.57 3.17 -4.39
C GLU A 280 -13.28 2.12 -5.45
N SER A 281 -13.60 2.41 -6.71
CA SER A 281 -13.41 1.47 -7.82
C SER A 281 -11.93 1.18 -8.09
N VAL A 282 -11.06 2.18 -7.96
CA VAL A 282 -9.61 2.01 -8.06
C VAL A 282 -9.08 1.08 -6.96
N ALA A 283 -9.54 1.26 -5.72
CA ALA A 283 -9.13 0.40 -4.60
C ALA A 283 -9.62 -1.06 -4.77
N GLU A 284 -10.86 -1.23 -5.24
CA GLU A 284 -11.44 -2.55 -5.55
C GLU A 284 -10.70 -3.26 -6.70
N HIS A 285 -10.37 -2.54 -7.78
CA HIS A 285 -9.58 -3.06 -8.91
C HIS A 285 -8.20 -3.54 -8.45
N LEU A 286 -7.52 -2.72 -7.65
CA LEU A 286 -6.20 -3.06 -7.09
C LEU A 286 -6.24 -4.12 -5.98
N ARG A 287 -7.43 -4.48 -5.49
CA ARG A 287 -7.61 -5.32 -4.29
C ARG A 287 -6.82 -4.81 -3.09
N ARG A 288 -6.78 -3.47 -2.93
CA ARG A 288 -6.06 -2.77 -1.85
C ARG A 288 -7.08 -2.08 -0.92
N PRO A 289 -6.84 -2.02 0.40
CA PRO A 289 -7.73 -1.31 1.31
C PRO A 289 -7.86 0.18 0.95
N LEU A 290 -9.05 0.76 1.11
CA LEU A 290 -9.26 2.21 0.92
C LEU A 290 -9.26 2.94 2.27
N TYR A 291 -8.24 3.73 2.53
CA TYR A 291 -8.14 4.56 3.72
C TYR A 291 -8.73 5.94 3.46
N LYS A 292 -9.91 6.24 4.01
CA LYS A 292 -10.62 7.51 3.77
C LYS A 292 -10.35 8.54 4.86
N LEU A 293 -9.98 9.75 4.47
CA LEU A 293 -9.86 10.94 5.33
C LEU A 293 -10.77 12.05 4.81
N GLY A 294 -11.50 12.71 5.71
CA GLY A 294 -12.15 13.99 5.43
C GLY A 294 -11.53 15.14 6.21
N ALA A 295 -12.03 16.36 5.99
CA ALA A 295 -11.55 17.54 6.71
C ALA A 295 -11.66 17.42 8.24
N GLY A 296 -12.71 16.77 8.75
CA GLY A 296 -12.90 16.54 10.18
C GLY A 296 -11.85 15.60 10.81
N ASP A 297 -11.27 14.68 10.03
CA ASP A 297 -10.24 13.76 10.51
C ASP A 297 -8.86 14.42 10.59
N LEU A 298 -8.59 15.34 9.65
CA LEU A 298 -7.33 16.06 9.58
C LEU A 298 -7.28 17.20 10.62
N GLY A 299 -8.42 17.81 10.92
CA GLY A 299 -8.53 18.95 11.83
C GLY A 299 -8.27 20.28 11.14
N THR A 300 -8.28 21.36 11.93
CA THR A 300 -8.25 22.75 11.41
C THR A 300 -6.94 23.50 11.68
N SER A 301 -5.96 22.88 12.35
CA SER A 301 -4.64 23.48 12.60
C SER A 301 -3.53 22.69 11.92
N ALA A 302 -2.44 23.38 11.55
CA ALA A 302 -1.29 22.78 10.87
C ALA A 302 -0.70 21.60 11.64
N GLN A 303 -0.64 21.70 12.96
CA GLN A 303 -0.13 20.65 13.84
C GLN A 303 -1.01 19.38 13.82
N TYR A 304 -2.35 19.55 13.82
CA TYR A 304 -3.26 18.41 13.72
C TYR A 304 -3.20 17.74 12.36
N VAL A 305 -3.19 18.54 11.29
CA VAL A 305 -3.04 18.03 9.91
C VAL A 305 -1.73 17.28 9.77
N GLU A 306 -0.61 17.84 10.22
CA GLU A 306 0.69 17.20 10.13
C GLU A 306 0.69 15.83 10.82
N ARG A 307 0.23 15.78 12.07
CA ARG A 307 0.20 14.55 12.86
C ARG A 307 -0.72 13.50 12.25
N ASN A 308 -1.94 13.88 11.89
CA ASN A 308 -2.97 12.95 11.45
C ASN A 308 -2.70 12.46 10.01
N LEU A 309 -2.26 13.34 9.12
CA LEU A 309 -1.87 12.97 7.75
C LEU A 309 -0.61 12.12 7.78
N SER A 310 0.45 12.49 8.51
CA SER A 310 1.66 11.66 8.61
C SER A 310 1.37 10.26 9.13
N LYS A 311 0.50 10.13 10.13
CA LYS A 311 0.05 8.84 10.63
C LYS A 311 -0.70 8.04 9.56
N ALA A 312 -1.59 8.69 8.81
CA ALA A 312 -2.33 8.03 7.73
C ALA A 312 -1.41 7.58 6.60
N LEU A 313 -0.45 8.42 6.18
CA LEU A 313 0.56 8.07 5.16
C LEU A 313 1.38 6.85 5.59
N ALA A 314 1.84 6.82 6.86
CA ALA A 314 2.57 5.68 7.40
C ALA A 314 1.74 4.40 7.43
N LEU A 315 0.46 4.48 7.81
CA LEU A 315 -0.46 3.34 7.80
C LEU A 315 -0.73 2.85 6.37
N CYS A 316 -0.92 3.77 5.42
CA CYS A 316 -1.16 3.41 4.02
C CYS A 316 0.07 2.76 3.40
N GLY A 317 1.27 3.28 3.67
CA GLY A 317 2.52 2.65 3.25
C GLY A 317 2.72 1.27 3.86
N HIS A 318 2.37 1.09 5.14
CA HIS A 318 2.50 -0.22 5.81
C HIS A 318 1.51 -1.26 5.29
N PHE A 319 0.26 -0.87 5.01
CA PHE A 319 -0.78 -1.79 4.55
C PHE A 319 -0.95 -1.85 3.02
N GLY A 320 -0.17 -1.09 2.26
CA GLY A 320 -0.37 -0.93 0.82
C GLY A 320 -1.75 -0.37 0.48
N ALA A 321 -2.31 0.50 1.32
CA ALA A 321 -3.66 1.04 1.14
C ALA A 321 -3.68 2.22 0.16
N VAL A 322 -4.79 2.36 -0.57
CA VAL A 322 -5.09 3.58 -1.34
C VAL A 322 -5.58 4.65 -0.35
N LEU A 323 -4.94 5.81 -0.35
CA LEU A 323 -5.34 6.94 0.50
C LEU A 323 -6.32 7.84 -0.25
N LEU A 324 -7.53 8.01 0.27
CA LEU A 324 -8.50 8.98 -0.21
C LEU A 324 -8.59 10.16 0.76
N ILE A 325 -8.37 11.37 0.28
CA ILE A 325 -8.70 12.61 1.00
C ILE A 325 -9.90 13.25 0.32
N ASP A 326 -11.07 13.05 0.92
CA ASP A 326 -12.35 13.50 0.39
C ASP A 326 -12.63 14.95 0.81
N GLU A 327 -13.14 15.75 -0.11
CA GLU A 327 -13.45 17.18 0.09
C GLU A 327 -12.25 17.99 0.59
N ALA A 328 -11.09 17.81 -0.05
CA ALA A 328 -9.82 18.45 0.29
C ALA A 328 -9.78 19.96 -0.03
N ASP A 329 -10.91 20.58 -0.38
CA ASP A 329 -11.05 22.00 -0.77
C ASP A 329 -10.34 22.95 0.20
N VAL A 330 -10.44 22.69 1.51
CA VAL A 330 -9.87 23.56 2.54
C VAL A 330 -8.33 23.60 2.47
N PHE A 331 -7.71 22.45 2.17
CA PHE A 331 -6.26 22.26 2.15
C PHE A 331 -5.61 22.56 0.80
N MET A 332 -6.43 22.70 -0.25
CA MET A 332 -5.95 22.98 -1.61
C MET A 332 -6.21 24.41 -2.05
N GLU A 333 -6.92 25.22 -1.27
CA GLU A 333 -7.26 26.58 -1.67
C GLU A 333 -6.02 27.49 -1.77
N ALA A 334 -6.00 28.36 -2.79
CA ALA A 334 -4.94 29.31 -3.05
C ALA A 334 -4.59 30.14 -1.81
N ARG A 335 -3.29 30.28 -1.56
CA ARG A 335 -2.78 31.10 -0.47
C ARG A 335 -3.23 32.55 -0.61
N SER A 336 -3.57 33.19 0.49
CA SER A 336 -3.96 34.61 0.54
C SER A 336 -3.12 35.37 1.56
N THR A 337 -2.81 36.64 1.28
CA THR A 337 -1.99 37.48 2.20
C THR A 337 -2.64 37.66 3.56
N ASN A 338 -3.96 37.51 3.65
CA ASN A 338 -4.75 37.81 4.84
C ASN A 338 -5.03 36.59 5.72
N ASN A 339 -4.58 35.38 5.34
CA ASN A 339 -4.87 34.16 6.09
C ASN A 339 -3.62 33.29 6.30
N ILE A 340 -2.81 33.71 7.28
CA ILE A 340 -1.55 33.04 7.65
C ILE A 340 -1.80 31.58 8.06
N VAL A 341 -2.83 31.32 8.88
CA VAL A 341 -3.16 29.97 9.37
C VAL A 341 -3.45 29.03 8.20
N ARG A 342 -4.22 29.50 7.21
CA ARG A 342 -4.52 28.69 6.03
C ARG A 342 -3.29 28.44 5.16
N ASN A 343 -2.45 29.45 4.97
CA ASN A 343 -1.22 29.28 4.20
C ASN A 343 -0.28 28.25 4.86
N GLU A 344 -0.25 28.22 6.19
CA GLU A 344 0.48 27.20 6.96
C GLU A 344 -0.10 25.81 6.72
N LEU A 345 -1.44 25.64 6.77
CA LEU A 345 -2.11 24.37 6.45
C LEU A 345 -1.73 23.87 5.05
N VAL A 346 -1.85 24.72 4.03
CA VAL A 346 -1.54 24.40 2.63
C VAL A 346 -0.07 24.00 2.48
N SER A 347 0.83 24.72 3.15
CA SER A 347 2.28 24.45 3.10
C SER A 347 2.64 23.12 3.75
N VAL A 348 2.06 22.80 4.91
CA VAL A 348 2.24 21.50 5.57
C VAL A 348 1.70 20.37 4.72
N PHE A 349 0.51 20.56 4.12
CA PHE A 349 -0.11 19.56 3.27
C PHE A 349 0.79 19.23 2.06
N LEU A 350 1.22 20.24 1.30
CA LEU A 350 2.11 20.06 0.14
C LEU A 350 3.43 19.36 0.48
N ARG A 351 4.04 19.71 1.62
CA ARG A 351 5.28 19.06 2.10
C ARG A 351 5.05 17.56 2.33
N LEU A 352 3.93 17.17 2.92
CA LEU A 352 3.63 15.77 3.20
C LEU A 352 3.30 14.96 1.93
N LEU A 353 2.76 15.61 0.91
CA LEU A 353 2.54 14.98 -0.40
C LEU A 353 3.85 14.60 -1.11
N GLU A 354 4.92 15.39 -0.93
CA GLU A 354 6.19 15.20 -1.67
C GLU A 354 6.86 13.85 -1.44
N TYR A 355 6.72 13.32 -0.23
CA TYR A 355 7.44 12.13 0.22
C TYR A 355 6.56 10.87 0.25
N TYR A 356 5.32 10.97 -0.23
CA TYR A 356 4.43 9.82 -0.25
C TYR A 356 4.77 8.91 -1.44
N SER A 357 4.99 7.62 -1.16
CA SER A 357 5.35 6.61 -2.15
C SER A 357 4.19 5.66 -2.54
N GLY A 358 2.96 5.94 -2.07
CA GLY A 358 1.78 5.13 -2.38
C GLY A 358 0.81 5.82 -3.33
N ILE A 359 -0.39 5.25 -3.46
CA ILE A 359 -1.48 5.82 -4.27
C ILE A 359 -2.35 6.72 -3.39
N MET A 360 -2.49 7.98 -3.80
CA MET A 360 -3.32 8.99 -3.16
C MET A 360 -4.33 9.55 -4.15
N ILE A 361 -5.57 9.69 -3.71
CA ILE A 361 -6.65 10.29 -4.47
C ILE A 361 -7.22 11.45 -3.65
N LEU A 362 -7.21 12.63 -4.22
CA LEU A 362 -7.77 13.86 -3.66
C LEU A 362 -9.08 14.15 -4.37
N THR A 363 -10.15 14.50 -3.65
CA THR A 363 -11.38 15.00 -4.28
C THR A 363 -11.63 16.46 -3.91
N THR A 364 -12.13 17.22 -4.88
CA THR A 364 -12.51 18.62 -4.68
C THR A 364 -13.75 18.98 -5.48
N ASN A 365 -14.53 19.90 -4.91
CA ASN A 365 -15.65 20.53 -5.59
C ASN A 365 -15.28 21.89 -6.19
N ARG A 366 -14.09 22.43 -5.89
CA ARG A 366 -13.70 23.81 -6.18
C ARG A 366 -12.44 23.89 -7.05
N MET A 367 -12.58 23.57 -8.34
CA MET A 367 -11.47 23.57 -9.29
C MET A 367 -10.77 24.94 -9.45
N ARG A 368 -11.53 26.05 -9.39
CA ARG A 368 -11.01 27.41 -9.68
C ARG A 368 -10.18 28.03 -8.56
N SER A 369 -10.21 27.46 -7.37
CA SER A 369 -9.58 28.04 -6.20
C SER A 369 -8.34 27.27 -5.76
N ILE A 370 -7.81 26.36 -6.57
CA ILE A 370 -6.69 25.50 -6.20
C ILE A 370 -5.37 26.28 -6.26
N ASP A 371 -4.51 26.09 -5.28
CA ASP A 371 -3.16 26.64 -5.25
C ASP A 371 -2.30 26.02 -6.37
N THR A 372 -1.63 26.86 -7.16
CA THR A 372 -0.85 26.41 -8.32
C THR A 372 0.30 25.46 -7.95
N ALA A 373 0.75 25.45 -6.70
CA ALA A 373 1.77 24.50 -6.25
C ALA A 373 1.32 23.03 -6.36
N PHE A 374 0.00 22.76 -6.34
CA PHE A 374 -0.52 21.41 -6.54
C PHE A 374 -0.28 20.87 -7.94
N GLU A 375 -0.19 21.73 -8.96
CA GLU A 375 0.09 21.30 -10.35
C GLU A 375 1.43 20.57 -10.46
N SER A 376 2.39 20.93 -9.60
CA SER A 376 3.72 20.28 -9.56
C SER A 376 3.76 18.97 -8.76
N ARG A 377 2.68 18.61 -8.05
CA ARG A 377 2.61 17.45 -7.15
C ARG A 377 1.55 16.43 -7.52
N VAL A 378 0.64 16.80 -8.41
CA VAL A 378 -0.44 15.94 -8.89
C VAL A 378 -0.03 15.37 -10.25
N ASP A 379 0.01 14.06 -10.37
CA ASP A 379 0.38 13.38 -11.61
C ASP A 379 -0.73 13.46 -12.66
N ILE A 380 -1.98 13.40 -12.23
CA ILE A 380 -3.15 13.49 -13.09
C ILE A 380 -4.30 14.23 -12.43
N THR A 381 -4.93 15.13 -13.17
CA THR A 381 -6.18 15.78 -12.77
C THR A 381 -7.31 15.31 -13.68
N LEU A 382 -8.32 14.68 -13.07
CA LEU A 382 -9.56 14.29 -13.75
C LEU A 382 -10.66 15.29 -13.46
N SER A 383 -11.19 15.87 -14.53
CA SER A 383 -12.23 16.90 -14.47
C SER A 383 -13.58 16.29 -14.83
N TYR A 384 -14.48 16.23 -13.85
CA TYR A 384 -15.82 15.70 -14.02
C TYR A 384 -16.79 16.82 -14.40
N ASN A 385 -17.46 16.62 -15.52
CA ASN A 385 -18.55 17.49 -15.95
C ASN A 385 -19.87 17.10 -15.28
N PRO A 386 -20.88 18.01 -15.25
CA PRO A 386 -22.25 17.64 -14.93
C PRO A 386 -22.73 16.49 -15.83
N LEU A 387 -23.48 15.55 -15.25
CA LEU A 387 -23.97 14.36 -15.96
C LEU A 387 -24.90 14.76 -17.11
N THR A 388 -24.62 14.31 -18.32
CA THR A 388 -25.54 14.45 -19.46
C THR A 388 -26.75 13.52 -19.32
N GLU A 389 -27.78 13.69 -20.16
CA GLU A 389 -28.92 12.76 -20.19
C GLU A 389 -28.47 11.32 -20.49
N SER A 390 -27.49 11.15 -21.39
CA SER A 390 -26.90 9.84 -21.69
C SER A 390 -26.22 9.24 -20.46
N ASP A 391 -25.42 10.04 -19.75
CA ASP A 391 -24.71 9.59 -18.54
C ASP A 391 -25.71 9.18 -17.45
N ARG A 392 -26.74 10.00 -17.21
CA ARG A 392 -27.79 9.68 -16.24
C ARG A 392 -28.51 8.38 -16.59
N LYS A 393 -28.79 8.13 -17.88
CA LYS A 393 -29.37 6.86 -18.32
C LYS A 393 -28.47 5.67 -17.94
N GLN A 394 -27.17 5.78 -18.17
CA GLN A 394 -26.20 4.75 -17.77
C GLN A 394 -26.15 4.58 -16.25
N VAL A 395 -26.12 5.68 -15.48
CA VAL A 395 -26.13 5.63 -14.01
C VAL A 395 -27.37 4.91 -13.48
N TRP A 396 -28.56 5.20 -14.03
CA TRP A 396 -29.80 4.47 -13.70
C TRP A 396 -29.66 2.97 -13.98
N LYS A 397 -29.17 2.62 -15.18
CA LYS A 397 -28.97 1.22 -15.58
C LYS A 397 -27.99 0.50 -14.63
N ASN A 398 -26.86 1.12 -14.31
CA ASN A 398 -25.83 0.54 -13.46
C ASN A 398 -26.36 0.30 -12.04
N PHE A 399 -27.09 1.24 -11.45
CA PHE A 399 -27.69 1.01 -10.14
C PHE A 399 -28.79 -0.05 -10.15
N LEU A 400 -29.63 -0.09 -11.18
CA LEU A 400 -30.70 -1.10 -11.26
C LEU A 400 -30.16 -2.51 -11.51
N ALA A 401 -29.03 -2.64 -12.20
CA ALA A 401 -28.34 -3.92 -12.42
C ALA A 401 -27.73 -4.52 -11.14
N THR A 402 -27.62 -3.75 -10.05
CA THR A 402 -27.14 -4.27 -8.75
C THR A 402 -28.19 -5.10 -8.00
N PHE A 403 -29.45 -5.11 -8.46
CA PHE A 403 -30.50 -5.92 -7.84
C PHE A 403 -30.59 -7.32 -8.47
N GLU A 404 -31.10 -8.28 -7.69
CA GLU A 404 -31.34 -9.65 -8.15
C GLU A 404 -32.31 -9.67 -9.35
N GLU A 405 -32.06 -10.58 -10.28
CA GLU A 405 -32.89 -10.76 -11.47
C GLU A 405 -34.37 -10.97 -11.09
N GLY A 406 -35.27 -10.25 -11.77
CA GLY A 406 -36.71 -10.34 -11.53
C GLY A 406 -37.25 -9.48 -10.37
N THR A 407 -36.41 -8.72 -9.66
CA THR A 407 -36.87 -7.76 -8.64
C THR A 407 -37.21 -6.37 -9.20
N VAL A 408 -36.71 -6.05 -10.39
CA VAL A 408 -36.87 -4.78 -11.09
C VAL A 408 -37.68 -4.98 -12.37
N ASP A 409 -38.64 -4.09 -12.60
CA ASP A 409 -39.50 -4.03 -13.79
C ASP A 409 -39.46 -2.60 -14.36
N VAL A 410 -38.34 -2.27 -15.01
CA VAL A 410 -38.08 -0.96 -15.63
C VAL A 410 -37.61 -1.18 -17.05
N SER A 411 -38.35 -0.67 -18.03
CA SER A 411 -38.01 -0.82 -19.45
C SER A 411 -36.96 0.21 -19.90
N GLU A 412 -36.32 -0.04 -21.05
CA GLU A 412 -35.42 0.94 -21.69
C GLU A 412 -36.12 2.28 -22.00
N VAL A 413 -37.43 2.24 -22.29
CA VAL A 413 -38.24 3.45 -22.52
C VAL A 413 -38.41 4.24 -21.22
N ASP A 414 -38.55 3.55 -20.09
CA ASP A 414 -38.64 4.21 -18.78
C ASP A 414 -37.31 4.82 -18.38
N LEU A 415 -36.18 4.16 -18.67
CA LEU A 415 -34.84 4.71 -18.44
C LEU A 415 -34.63 6.03 -19.19
N ILE A 416 -35.08 6.13 -20.44
CA ILE A 416 -35.02 7.39 -21.22
C ILE A 416 -35.84 8.48 -20.54
N LYS A 417 -37.04 8.18 -20.02
CA LYS A 417 -37.85 9.16 -19.28
C LYS A 417 -37.23 9.57 -17.96
N LEU A 418 -36.61 8.63 -17.24
CA LEU A 418 -35.92 8.89 -15.97
C LEU A 418 -34.65 9.73 -16.15
N ALA A 419 -33.95 9.55 -17.28
CA ALA A 419 -32.74 10.29 -17.61
C ALA A 419 -32.97 11.79 -17.87
N LYS A 420 -34.18 12.18 -18.28
CA LYS A 420 -34.57 13.58 -18.49
C LYS A 420 -34.56 14.41 -17.21
N TRP A 421 -34.68 13.77 -16.05
CA TRP A 421 -34.60 14.48 -14.78
C TRP A 421 -33.16 14.88 -14.49
N ASP A 422 -32.94 16.16 -14.22
CA ASP A 422 -31.62 16.71 -13.93
C ASP A 422 -31.17 16.39 -12.49
N PHE A 423 -30.83 15.12 -12.26
CA PHE A 423 -30.36 14.61 -10.99
C PHE A 423 -28.92 14.11 -11.09
N ASN A 424 -28.14 14.37 -10.04
CA ASN A 424 -26.81 13.77 -9.88
C ASN A 424 -26.89 12.31 -9.40
N GLY A 425 -25.77 11.58 -9.46
CA GLY A 425 -25.72 10.16 -9.10
C GLY A 425 -26.12 9.88 -7.65
N ARG A 426 -25.81 10.79 -6.71
CA ARG A 426 -26.21 10.67 -5.29
C ARG A 426 -27.74 10.76 -5.15
N GLN A 427 -28.37 11.68 -5.87
CA GLN A 427 -29.82 11.85 -5.90
C GLN A 427 -30.50 10.63 -6.54
N ILE A 428 -29.97 10.10 -7.65
CA ILE A 428 -30.46 8.88 -8.32
C ILE A 428 -30.41 7.68 -7.36
N LYS A 429 -29.25 7.40 -6.76
CA LYS A 429 -29.06 6.31 -5.78
C LYS A 429 -30.07 6.40 -4.64
N SER A 430 -30.28 7.60 -4.12
CA SER A 430 -31.20 7.84 -3.02
C SER A 430 -32.67 7.69 -3.47
N ALA A 431 -33.02 8.11 -4.69
CA ALA A 431 -34.36 7.90 -5.25
C ALA A 431 -34.68 6.40 -5.42
N ILE A 432 -33.73 5.61 -5.94
CA ILE A 432 -33.86 4.15 -6.07
C ILE A 432 -34.10 3.49 -4.70
N LYS A 433 -33.32 3.86 -3.67
CA LYS A 433 -33.49 3.33 -2.31
C LYS A 433 -34.90 3.60 -1.78
N THR A 434 -35.39 4.83 -1.90
CA THR A 434 -36.72 5.21 -1.43
C THR A 434 -37.82 4.49 -2.23
N ALA A 435 -37.67 4.40 -3.55
CA ALA A 435 -38.62 3.70 -4.41
C ALA A 435 -38.66 2.19 -4.11
N LYS A 436 -37.52 1.58 -3.76
CA LYS A 436 -37.46 0.19 -3.31
C LYS A 436 -38.28 -0.01 -2.03
N VAL A 437 -38.14 0.86 -1.04
CA VAL A 437 -38.94 0.80 0.20
C VAL A 437 -40.44 0.90 -0.12
N LEU A 438 -40.83 1.79 -1.04
CA LEU A 438 -42.21 1.94 -1.48
C LEU A 438 -42.73 0.66 -2.17
N ALA A 439 -41.92 0.08 -3.06
CA ALA A 439 -42.25 -1.15 -3.77
C ALA A 439 -42.41 -2.33 -2.80
N THR A 440 -41.48 -2.50 -1.86
CA THR A 440 -41.57 -3.53 -0.81
C THR A 440 -42.83 -3.39 0.03
N LYS A 441 -43.19 -2.15 0.44
CA LYS A 441 -44.42 -1.90 1.20
C LYS A 441 -45.67 -2.29 0.42
N LYS A 442 -45.68 -2.09 -0.90
CA LYS A 442 -46.78 -2.47 -1.79
C LYS A 442 -46.72 -3.94 -2.24
N LYS A 443 -45.67 -4.68 -1.88
CA LYS A 443 -45.40 -6.06 -2.33
C LYS A 443 -45.34 -6.18 -3.85
N GLU A 444 -44.82 -5.16 -4.51
CA GLU A 444 -44.65 -5.10 -5.96
C GLU A 444 -43.16 -5.06 -6.33
N ARG A 445 -42.84 -5.39 -7.58
CA ARG A 445 -41.51 -5.18 -8.15
C ARG A 445 -41.21 -3.68 -8.26
N LEU A 446 -39.93 -3.31 -8.19
CA LEU A 446 -39.52 -1.93 -8.39
C LEU A 446 -39.82 -1.54 -9.84
N ASN A 447 -40.72 -0.59 -10.05
CA ASN A 447 -41.16 -0.17 -11.37
C ASN A 447 -41.04 1.35 -11.56
N ALA A 448 -41.21 1.81 -12.80
CA ALA A 448 -41.10 3.22 -13.16
C ALA A 448 -42.12 4.12 -12.40
N LYS A 449 -43.28 3.59 -11.99
CA LYS A 449 -44.27 4.36 -11.21
C LYS A 449 -43.76 4.68 -9.81
N HIS A 450 -43.13 3.72 -9.15
CA HIS A 450 -42.51 3.94 -7.84
C HIS A 450 -41.42 5.00 -7.91
N LEU A 451 -40.56 4.94 -8.93
CA LEU A 451 -39.53 5.94 -9.17
C LEU A 451 -40.13 7.31 -9.46
N GLY A 452 -41.13 7.39 -10.36
CA GLY A 452 -41.81 8.64 -10.71
C GLY A 452 -42.37 9.37 -9.49
N VAL A 453 -43.06 8.66 -8.58
CA VAL A 453 -43.60 9.27 -7.34
C VAL A 453 -42.50 9.91 -6.50
N VAL A 454 -41.36 9.21 -6.33
CA VAL A 454 -40.23 9.72 -5.54
C VAL A 454 -39.59 10.94 -6.21
N LEU A 455 -39.41 10.91 -7.53
CA LEU A 455 -38.81 12.01 -8.28
C LEU A 455 -39.69 13.25 -8.26
N THR A 456 -41.02 13.10 -8.42
CA THR A 456 -41.97 14.23 -8.34
C THR A 456 -41.97 14.87 -6.96
N LEU A 457 -42.01 14.07 -5.88
CA LEU A 457 -41.97 14.60 -4.51
C LEU A 457 -40.66 15.36 -4.24
N ARG A 458 -39.53 14.83 -4.73
CA ARG A 458 -38.22 15.48 -4.56
C ARG A 458 -38.09 16.75 -5.37
N SER A 459 -38.53 16.74 -6.62
CA SER A 459 -38.51 17.93 -7.46
C SER A 459 -39.37 19.04 -6.86
N LYS A 460 -40.54 18.70 -6.30
CA LYS A 460 -41.37 19.68 -5.58
C LYS A 460 -40.65 20.26 -4.36
N ALA A 461 -40.01 19.42 -3.55
CA ALA A 461 -39.26 19.89 -2.38
C ALA A 461 -38.05 20.76 -2.76
N LEU A 462 -37.28 20.37 -3.79
CA LEU A 462 -36.15 21.14 -4.29
C LEU A 462 -36.59 22.49 -4.87
N GLY A 463 -37.71 22.51 -5.61
CA GLY A 463 -38.29 23.75 -6.14
C GLY A 463 -38.71 24.72 -5.03
N MET A 464 -39.28 24.21 -3.93
CA MET A 464 -39.62 25.05 -2.77
C MET A 464 -38.37 25.63 -2.07
N MET A 465 -37.29 24.85 -1.98
CA MET A 465 -36.03 25.33 -1.39
C MET A 465 -35.32 26.37 -2.27
N SER A 466 -35.33 26.21 -3.60
CA SER A 466 -34.77 27.22 -4.50
C SER A 466 -35.56 28.53 -4.50
N GLU A 467 -36.88 28.46 -4.35
CA GLU A 467 -37.74 29.66 -4.21
C GLU A 467 -37.54 30.39 -2.87
N GLU A 468 -37.15 29.67 -1.81
CA GLU A 468 -36.79 30.26 -0.50
C GLU A 468 -35.39 30.90 -0.54
N GLU A 469 -34.39 30.26 -1.16
CA GLU A 469 -33.04 30.83 -1.34
C GLU A 469 -33.04 32.09 -2.21
N GLU A 470 -33.88 32.15 -3.26
CA GLU A 470 -34.06 33.38 -4.05
C GLU A 470 -34.71 34.51 -3.24
N LYS A 471 -35.69 34.19 -2.37
CA LYS A 471 -36.33 35.19 -1.50
C LYS A 471 -35.39 35.72 -0.42
N ASP A 472 -34.56 34.87 0.18
CA ASP A 472 -33.55 35.30 1.16
C ASP A 472 -32.40 36.08 0.47
N GLY A 473 -32.03 35.71 -0.76
CA GLY A 473 -31.09 36.47 -1.59
C GLY A 473 -31.61 37.87 -1.95
N LEU A 474 -32.89 38.00 -2.29
CA LEU A 474 -33.55 39.29 -2.55
C LEU A 474 -33.77 40.13 -1.29
N ALA A 475 -34.01 39.51 -0.13
CA ALA A 475 -34.12 40.21 1.16
C ALA A 475 -32.78 40.77 1.64
N SER A 476 -31.66 40.09 1.35
CA SER A 476 -30.31 40.54 1.74
C SER A 476 -29.78 41.72 0.90
N ASN A 477 -30.28 41.91 -0.32
CA ASN A 477 -29.95 43.05 -1.19
C ASN A 477 -30.89 44.26 -1.03
N GLY A 478 -31.84 44.22 -0.08
CA GLY A 478 -32.88 45.24 0.11
C GLY A 478 -32.58 46.36 1.12
N VAL A 479 -31.34 46.51 1.62
CA VAL A 479 -30.99 47.56 2.59
C VAL A 479 -29.84 48.43 2.09
N VAL A 480 -30.01 49.10 0.96
CA VAL A 480 -29.31 50.36 0.68
C VAL A 480 -30.23 51.27 -0.13
N THR A 481 -31.02 52.09 0.56
CA THR A 481 -31.28 53.50 0.20
C THR A 481 -32.18 54.11 1.28
N ASN A 482 -31.63 55.04 2.07
CA ASN A 482 -32.22 56.35 2.33
C ASN A 482 -31.41 57.10 3.41
N GLY A 483 -30.99 58.33 3.08
CA GLY A 483 -30.96 59.42 4.07
C GLY A 483 -29.65 60.20 4.19
N PHE A 484 -29.56 61.27 3.39
CA PHE A 484 -28.81 62.53 3.54
C PHE A 484 -27.28 62.55 3.58
#